data_AF-A0A388SIT4-F1
#
_entry.id   AF-A0A388SIT4-F1
#
_cell.length_a   1.000
_cell.length_b   1.000
_cell.length_c   1.000
_cell.angle_alpha   90.00
_cell.angle_beta   90.00
_cell.angle_gamma   90.00
#
_symmetry.space_group_name_H-M   'P 1'
#
loop_
_entity.id
_entity.type
_entity.pdbx_description
1 polymer ?
#
loop_
_entity_poly.entity_id
_entity_poly.type
_entity_poly.pdbx_seq_one_letter_code
_entity_poly.pdbx_strand_id
1 'polypeptide(L)'
;MTAAKDGSGTVRSGVFRFDPAHPLFADHFPGASVAPGSCIVQAFADEAARWIHEITAGPNAPDAPDKTDTGGDEALLPLAGTGHLVQRMRPIRDVRGFRFRRFVTPGDYAFRMECTDGGIRCSLHALDTTGRADAPDGGEVNGGEVGQANVGQDEQARPLVTGVLAW
;
A
#
# COMPACT_ATOMS: atom_id res chain seq x y z
N MET A 1 4.16 1.47 -33.16
CA MET A 1 3.52 1.05 -31.89
C MET A 1 4.49 1.38 -30.77
N THR A 2 4.38 2.58 -30.22
CA THR A 2 5.27 3.12 -29.19
C THR A 2 4.85 2.56 -27.84
N ALA A 3 5.71 1.70 -27.27
CA ALA A 3 5.58 1.27 -25.88
C ALA A 3 5.81 2.48 -24.96
N ALA A 4 4.76 2.91 -24.27
CA ALA A 4 4.89 3.81 -23.14
C ALA A 4 5.66 3.08 -22.05
N LYS A 5 6.90 3.53 -21.80
CA LYS A 5 7.71 3.10 -20.67
C LYS A 5 7.21 3.85 -19.43
N ASP A 6 6.10 3.38 -18.86
CA ASP A 6 5.55 3.92 -17.62
C ASP A 6 6.25 3.31 -16.40
N GLY A 7 6.66 4.17 -15.45
CA GLY A 7 6.26 3.91 -14.07
C GLY A 7 7.29 3.68 -12.97
N SER A 8 8.61 3.86 -13.16
CA SER A 8 9.57 3.62 -12.05
C SER A 8 9.58 4.70 -10.94
N GLY A 9 8.54 5.52 -10.80
CA GLY A 9 8.47 6.54 -9.75
C GLY A 9 7.07 7.02 -9.37
N THR A 10 6.01 6.73 -10.12
CA THR A 10 4.66 7.26 -9.79
C THR A 10 3.85 6.36 -8.89
N VAL A 11 4.27 5.11 -8.67
CA VAL A 11 3.47 4.11 -7.96
C VAL A 11 4.29 3.45 -6.87
N ARG A 12 3.69 3.30 -5.69
CA ARG A 12 4.18 2.52 -4.56
C ARG A 12 3.16 1.46 -4.19
N SER A 13 3.59 0.24 -3.94
CA SER A 13 2.73 -0.87 -3.58
C SER A 13 3.40 -1.76 -2.56
N GLY A 14 2.58 -2.48 -1.79
CA GLY A 14 3.05 -3.40 -0.76
C GLY A 14 1.87 -4.04 -0.05
N VAL A 15 2.11 -4.48 1.18
CA VAL A 15 1.10 -5.15 2.01
C VAL A 15 0.91 -4.37 3.30
N PHE A 16 -0.35 -4.10 3.66
CA PHE A 16 -0.71 -3.73 5.03
C PHE A 16 -1.18 -4.96 5.77
N ARG A 17 -0.64 -5.15 6.97
CA ARG A 17 -1.02 -6.21 7.89
C ARG A 17 -1.78 -5.62 9.07
N PHE A 18 -3.04 -6.03 9.21
CA PHE A 18 -3.86 -5.74 10.38
C PHE A 18 -3.84 -6.99 11.27
N ASP A 19 -2.90 -7.06 12.21
CA ASP A 19 -2.66 -8.25 13.02
C ASP A 19 -3.90 -8.67 13.84
N PRO A 20 -4.49 -9.85 13.60
CA PRO A 20 -5.68 -10.30 14.35
C PRO A 20 -5.49 -10.35 15.87
N ALA A 21 -4.26 -10.51 16.34
CA ALA A 21 -3.95 -10.52 17.77
C ALA A 21 -3.92 -9.11 18.39
N HIS A 22 -4.03 -8.04 17.60
CA HIS A 22 -3.96 -6.69 18.09
C HIS A 22 -5.20 -6.36 18.96
N PRO A 23 -5.04 -5.89 20.22
CA PRO A 23 -6.15 -5.71 21.16
C PRO A 23 -7.30 -4.83 20.66
N LEU A 24 -6.97 -3.85 19.82
CA LEU A 24 -7.93 -2.95 19.15
C LEU A 24 -9.03 -3.69 18.37
N PHE A 25 -8.79 -4.91 17.87
CA PHE A 25 -9.79 -5.69 17.14
C PHE A 25 -10.69 -6.56 18.02
N ALA A 26 -10.32 -6.76 19.30
CA ALA A 26 -11.12 -7.53 20.24
C ALA A 26 -12.48 -6.86 20.50
N ASP A 27 -12.46 -5.52 20.58
CA ASP A 27 -13.66 -4.69 20.84
C ASP A 27 -14.21 -4.01 19.58
N HIS A 28 -13.65 -4.29 18.41
CA HIS A 28 -14.08 -3.67 17.15
C HIS A 28 -14.26 -4.73 16.05
N PHE A 29 -15.32 -5.53 16.05
CA PHE A 29 -16.38 -5.64 17.05
C PHE A 29 -16.33 -7.04 17.69
N PRO A 30 -16.82 -7.22 18.94
CA PRO A 30 -16.86 -8.54 19.55
C PRO A 30 -17.61 -9.55 18.67
N GLY A 31 -16.95 -10.67 18.33
CA GLY A 31 -17.49 -11.72 17.45
C GLY A 31 -17.50 -11.41 15.95
N ALA A 32 -17.13 -10.19 15.54
CA ALA A 32 -17.04 -9.76 14.15
C ALA A 32 -15.95 -8.67 14.01
N SER A 33 -14.69 -9.06 14.15
CA SER A 33 -13.57 -8.13 14.10
C SER A 33 -13.41 -7.48 12.73
N VAL A 34 -13.31 -6.15 12.73
CA VAL A 34 -13.21 -5.27 11.57
C VAL A 34 -12.15 -4.22 11.87
N ALA A 35 -11.21 -4.01 10.96
CA ALA A 35 -10.25 -2.94 11.04
C ALA A 35 -10.97 -1.57 11.00
N PRO A 36 -10.77 -0.68 11.99
CA PRO A 36 -11.37 0.64 11.95
C PRO A 36 -10.88 1.41 10.73
N GLY A 37 -11.78 2.21 10.13
CA GLY A 37 -11.45 3.00 8.94
C GLY A 37 -10.27 3.95 9.15
N SER A 38 -10.13 4.53 10.36
CA SER A 38 -9.00 5.40 10.72
C SER A 38 -7.65 4.68 10.69
N CYS A 39 -7.58 3.41 11.11
CA CYS A 39 -6.35 2.62 11.04
C CYS A 39 -5.90 2.38 9.59
N ILE A 40 -6.86 2.17 8.68
CA ILE A 40 -6.57 2.00 7.26
C ILE A 40 -6.06 3.31 6.65
N VAL A 41 -6.69 4.45 6.96
CA VAL A 41 -6.24 5.78 6.52
C VAL A 41 -4.84 6.08 7.07
N GLN A 42 -4.61 5.78 8.35
CA GLN A 42 -3.32 6.01 9.00
C GLN A 42 -2.22 5.18 8.36
N ALA A 43 -2.46 3.90 8.05
CA ALA A 43 -1.50 3.06 7.35
C ALA A 43 -1.07 3.66 6.00
N PHE A 44 -2.01 4.23 5.24
CA PHE A 44 -1.68 4.98 4.02
C PHE A 44 -0.88 6.26 4.29
N ALA A 45 -1.21 7.01 5.33
CA ALA A 45 -0.52 8.24 5.70
C ALA A 45 0.92 7.97 6.16
N ASP A 46 1.13 6.94 6.97
CA ASP A 46 2.44 6.51 7.46
C ASP A 46 3.33 6.04 6.30
N GLU A 47 2.78 5.23 5.40
CA GLU A 47 3.50 4.77 4.22
C GLU A 47 3.81 5.91 3.25
N ALA A 48 2.93 6.90 3.12
CA ALA A 48 3.20 8.10 2.34
C ALA A 48 4.34 8.92 2.95
N ALA A 49 4.35 9.11 4.27
CA ALA A 49 5.41 9.81 4.96
C ALA A 49 6.76 9.10 4.74
N ARG A 50 6.78 7.77 4.89
CA ARG A 50 7.96 6.94 4.58
C ARG A 50 8.42 7.12 3.13
N TRP A 51 7.48 7.11 2.18
CA TRP A 51 7.79 7.34 0.76
C TRP A 51 8.41 8.72 0.51
N ILE A 52 7.86 9.78 1.10
CA ILE A 52 8.38 11.14 0.98
C ILE A 52 9.79 11.24 1.56
N HIS A 53 10.02 10.63 2.73
CA HIS A 53 11.33 10.60 3.38
C HIS A 53 12.38 9.89 2.52
N GLU A 54 12.06 8.72 1.96
CA GLU A 54 12.98 7.96 1.10
C GLU A 54 13.36 8.73 -0.18
N ILE A 55 12.41 9.45 -0.77
CA ILE A 55 12.68 10.28 -1.95
C ILE A 55 13.54 11.50 -1.60
N THR A 56 13.28 12.10 -0.43
CA THR A 56 13.99 13.31 0.02
C THR A 56 15.40 12.99 0.51
N ALA A 57 15.63 11.81 1.08
CA ALA A 57 16.94 11.38 1.58
C ALA A 57 17.94 11.08 0.43
N GLY A 58 17.48 10.88 -0.80
CA GLY A 58 18.31 10.51 -1.94
C GLY A 58 18.99 9.14 -1.79
N PRO A 59 19.61 8.59 -2.86
CA PRO A 59 20.37 7.33 -2.79
C PRO A 59 21.72 7.47 -2.06
N ASN A 60 22.09 8.67 -1.60
CA ASN A 60 23.35 8.98 -0.92
C ASN A 60 23.06 9.83 0.32
N ALA A 61 22.56 9.22 1.39
CA ALA A 61 22.66 9.84 2.72
C ALA A 61 24.11 9.63 3.20
N PRO A 62 24.91 10.68 3.41
CA PRO A 62 26.24 10.52 3.95
C PRO A 62 26.13 10.26 5.46
N ASP A 63 26.59 9.09 5.89
CA ASP A 63 27.17 8.96 7.23
C ASP A 63 28.33 9.96 7.31
N ALA A 64 28.17 11.01 8.12
CA ALA A 64 29.24 11.97 8.38
C ALA A 64 30.07 11.53 9.60
N PRO A 65 31.32 12.01 9.77
CA PRO A 65 32.39 12.18 8.78
C PRO A 65 33.65 11.42 9.22
N ASP A 66 34.44 10.91 8.29
CA ASP A 66 35.89 10.84 8.51
C ASP A 66 36.64 11.37 7.29
N LYS A 67 37.62 12.21 7.58
CA LYS A 67 38.40 12.95 6.59
C LYS A 67 39.36 11.98 5.91
N THR A 68 39.38 11.96 4.59
CA THR A 68 40.64 12.05 3.83
C THR A 68 40.35 12.47 2.39
N ASP A 69 41.13 13.46 1.98
CA ASP A 69 41.27 14.06 0.65
C ASP A 69 41.80 13.02 -0.36
N THR A 70 41.27 13.00 -1.59
CA THR A 70 42.04 13.09 -2.86
C THR A 70 41.14 12.77 -4.07
N GLY A 71 41.06 13.75 -4.97
CA GLY A 71 40.73 13.77 -6.41
C GLY A 71 40.23 12.53 -7.16
N GLY A 72 39.22 12.77 -8.01
CA GLY A 72 38.83 11.90 -9.11
C GLY A 72 37.55 12.40 -9.81
N ASP A 73 37.75 13.14 -10.90
CA ASP A 73 36.73 13.49 -11.90
C ASP A 73 36.03 12.23 -12.43
N GLU A 74 34.69 12.25 -12.59
CA GLU A 74 33.92 11.60 -13.68
C GLU A 74 32.40 11.80 -13.48
N ALA A 75 31.86 12.69 -14.30
CA ALA A 75 30.54 12.70 -14.91
C ALA A 75 29.29 12.30 -14.08
N LEU A 76 28.63 13.34 -13.54
CA LEU A 76 27.19 13.32 -13.27
C LEU A 76 26.39 13.10 -14.56
N LEU A 77 25.63 12.01 -14.62
CA LEU A 77 24.37 11.96 -15.37
C LEU A 77 23.23 11.78 -14.36
N PRO A 78 22.34 12.77 -14.15
CA PRO A 78 21.13 12.51 -13.41
C PRO A 78 20.22 11.64 -14.28
N LEU A 79 20.01 10.39 -13.87
CA LEU A 79 18.94 9.54 -14.36
C LEU A 79 17.63 10.33 -14.32
N ALA A 80 17.10 10.68 -15.50
CA ALA A 80 15.95 11.57 -15.70
C ALA A 80 14.59 11.02 -15.22
N GLY A 81 14.57 10.09 -14.25
CA GLY A 81 13.37 9.43 -13.73
C GLY A 81 12.97 9.82 -12.30
N THR A 82 13.92 10.18 -11.44
CA THR A 82 13.66 10.45 -10.00
C THR A 82 13.42 11.93 -9.71
N GLY A 83 14.04 12.84 -10.46
CA GLY A 83 13.91 14.29 -10.23
C GLY A 83 12.47 14.82 -10.35
N HIS A 84 11.66 14.23 -11.22
CA HIS A 84 10.25 14.64 -11.41
C HIS A 84 9.34 14.22 -10.25
N LEU A 85 9.67 13.15 -9.53
CA LEU A 85 8.89 12.69 -8.38
C LEU A 85 9.19 13.52 -7.12
N VAL A 86 10.47 13.84 -6.91
CA VAL A 86 10.92 14.74 -5.82
C VAL A 86 10.18 16.09 -5.88
N GLN A 87 9.95 16.62 -7.09
CA GLN A 87 9.22 17.89 -7.27
C GLN A 87 7.70 17.78 -7.09
N ARG A 88 7.14 16.56 -7.16
CA ARG A 88 5.68 16.32 -7.10
C ARG A 88 5.17 16.01 -5.70
N MET A 89 5.97 15.32 -4.88
CA MET A 89 5.55 14.96 -3.53
C MET A 89 5.72 16.14 -2.57
N ARG A 90 4.67 16.42 -1.79
CA ARG A 90 4.60 17.53 -0.84
C ARG A 90 4.16 16.99 0.54
N PRO A 91 4.21 17.77 1.62
CA PRO A 91 3.57 17.36 2.87
C PRO A 91 2.07 17.13 2.66
N ILE A 92 1.53 16.03 3.19
CA ILE A 92 0.09 15.77 3.18
C ILE A 92 -0.60 16.79 4.09
N ARG A 93 -1.63 17.44 3.58
CA ARG A 93 -2.42 18.44 4.33
C ARG A 93 -3.83 17.97 4.65
N ASP A 94 -4.34 17.02 3.88
CA ASP A 94 -5.76 16.66 3.94
C ASP A 94 -6.02 15.21 3.50
N VAL A 95 -7.08 14.61 4.05
CA VAL A 95 -7.54 13.26 3.72
C VAL A 95 -8.88 13.38 3.02
N ARG A 96 -8.95 13.01 1.73
CA ARG A 96 -10.12 13.26 0.88
C ARG A 96 -10.68 11.99 0.28
N GLY A 97 -12.02 11.93 0.23
CA GLY A 97 -12.74 10.97 -0.60
C GLY A 97 -12.48 9.50 -0.26
N PHE A 98 -12.06 9.19 0.98
CA PHE A 98 -11.94 7.81 1.42
C PHE A 98 -13.32 7.14 1.44
N ARG A 99 -13.44 6.06 0.66
CA ARG A 99 -14.65 5.26 0.51
C ARG A 99 -14.34 3.83 0.87
N PHE A 100 -15.03 3.32 1.88
CA PHE A 100 -14.94 1.95 2.35
C PHE A 100 -16.10 1.17 1.72
N ARG A 101 -15.79 0.38 0.69
CA ARG A 101 -16.81 -0.35 -0.07
C ARG A 101 -17.19 -1.66 0.61
N ARG A 102 -16.29 -2.22 1.42
CA ARG A 102 -16.45 -3.47 2.16
C ARG A 102 -15.77 -3.34 3.52
N PHE A 103 -16.22 -4.13 4.49
CA PHE A 103 -15.50 -4.29 5.74
C PHE A 103 -14.16 -5.00 5.49
N VAL A 104 -13.13 -4.52 6.18
CA VAL A 104 -11.78 -5.08 6.17
C VAL A 104 -11.64 -5.84 7.48
N THR A 105 -11.55 -7.17 7.45
CA THR A 105 -11.25 -7.97 8.63
C THR A 105 -9.75 -7.91 8.94
N PRO A 106 -9.30 -8.21 10.17
CA PRO A 106 -7.88 -8.41 10.43
C PRO A 106 -7.27 -9.43 9.45
N GLY A 107 -6.06 -9.16 8.98
CA GLY A 107 -5.40 -9.91 7.92
C GLY A 107 -4.46 -9.06 7.07
N ASP A 108 -3.97 -9.64 5.98
CA ASP A 108 -3.04 -9.01 5.05
C ASP A 108 -3.79 -8.48 3.82
N TYR A 109 -3.47 -7.26 3.37
CA TYR A 109 -4.11 -6.59 2.23
C TYR A 109 -3.10 -5.93 1.33
N ALA A 110 -3.29 -6.06 0.02
CA ALA A 110 -2.45 -5.38 -0.95
C ALA A 110 -2.84 -3.90 -1.02
N PHE A 111 -1.87 -3.00 -0.93
CA PHE A 111 -2.09 -1.58 -1.15
C PHE A 111 -1.40 -1.11 -2.43
N ARG A 112 -1.98 -0.10 -3.06
CA ARG A 112 -1.39 0.64 -4.16
C ARG A 112 -1.62 2.13 -3.97
N MET A 113 -0.54 2.89 -4.07
CA MET A 113 -0.46 4.33 -3.93
C MET A 113 0.10 4.92 -5.21
N GLU A 114 -0.58 5.90 -5.78
CA GLU A 114 -0.15 6.56 -7.01
C GLU A 114 0.00 8.06 -6.78
N CYS A 115 1.21 8.58 -6.95
CA CYS A 115 1.51 9.99 -6.84
C CYS A 115 0.98 10.73 -8.08
N THR A 116 0.13 11.73 -7.84
CA THR A 116 -0.45 12.61 -8.85
C THR A 116 -0.18 14.08 -8.49
N ASP A 117 -0.51 15.01 -9.39
CA ASP A 117 -0.32 16.44 -9.12
C ASP A 117 -1.19 16.96 -7.96
N GLY A 118 -2.31 16.30 -7.66
CA GLY A 118 -3.26 16.69 -6.61
C GLY A 118 -3.12 15.94 -5.27
N GLY A 119 -2.18 15.00 -5.17
CA GLY A 119 -2.03 14.13 -4.00
C GLY A 119 -1.65 12.70 -4.37
N ILE A 120 -1.70 11.81 -3.38
CA ILE A 120 -1.50 10.37 -3.54
C ILE A 120 -2.86 9.68 -3.58
N ARG A 121 -3.18 9.00 -4.69
CA ARG A 121 -4.36 8.13 -4.78
C ARG A 121 -4.06 6.81 -4.10
N CYS A 122 -4.88 6.46 -3.11
CA CYS A 122 -4.74 5.26 -2.30
C CYS A 122 -5.80 4.23 -2.70
N SER A 123 -5.40 2.97 -2.80
CA SER A 123 -6.32 1.85 -2.99
C SER A 123 -5.87 0.63 -2.20
N LEU A 124 -6.81 -0.02 -1.52
CA LEU A 124 -6.61 -1.25 -0.77
C LEU A 124 -7.40 -2.38 -1.43
N HIS A 125 -6.79 -3.54 -1.58
CA HIS A 125 -7.33 -4.70 -2.27
C HIS A 125 -7.22 -5.94 -1.38
N ALA A 126 -8.18 -6.85 -1.51
CA ALA A 126 -8.07 -8.16 -0.87
C ALA A 126 -6.85 -8.90 -1.45
N LEU A 127 -6.05 -9.51 -0.58
CA LEU A 127 -5.12 -10.55 -1.01
C LEU A 127 -5.87 -11.87 -1.05
N ASP A 128 -5.62 -12.69 -2.05
CA ASP A 128 -6.14 -14.06 -2.09
C ASP A 128 -5.50 -14.86 -0.95
N THR A 129 -6.18 -14.90 0.19
CA THR A 129 -5.79 -15.72 1.34
C THR A 129 -6.28 -17.16 1.21
N THR A 130 -6.25 -17.73 0.00
CA THR A 130 -6.69 -19.11 -0.32
C THR A 130 -5.79 -20.19 0.30
N GLY A 131 -5.15 -19.93 1.45
CA GLY A 131 -4.27 -20.88 2.12
C GLY A 131 -3.99 -20.61 3.59
N ARG A 132 -4.66 -19.65 4.25
CA ARG A 132 -4.53 -19.50 5.71
C ARG A 132 -5.86 -19.76 6.40
N ALA A 133 -6.17 -21.05 6.45
CA ALA A 133 -7.21 -21.59 7.31
C ALA A 133 -6.79 -21.43 8.77
N ASP A 134 -7.32 -20.41 9.44
CA ASP A 134 -7.55 -20.47 10.88
C ASP A 134 -9.01 -20.90 11.06
N ALA A 135 -9.25 -22.21 10.92
CA ALA A 135 -10.53 -22.82 11.27
C ALA A 135 -10.49 -23.23 12.75
N PRO A 136 -11.51 -22.87 13.57
CA PRO A 136 -11.85 -23.68 14.73
C PRO A 136 -12.69 -24.88 14.30
N ASP A 137 -12.43 -25.99 14.99
CA ASP A 137 -12.92 -27.36 14.86
C ASP A 137 -14.46 -27.54 14.72
N GLY A 138 -14.85 -28.59 13.97
CA GLY A 138 -16.16 -29.25 14.11
C GLY A 138 -17.02 -29.36 12.85
N GLY A 139 -17.05 -30.56 12.23
CA GLY A 139 -18.23 -31.05 11.50
C GLY A 139 -18.00 -31.56 10.07
N GLU A 140 -17.86 -32.88 9.94
CA GLU A 140 -18.06 -33.64 8.69
C GLU A 140 -19.43 -33.34 8.06
N VAL A 141 -19.47 -33.02 6.76
CA VAL A 141 -20.57 -33.40 5.84
C VAL A 141 -20.04 -33.60 4.41
N ASN A 142 -20.50 -34.68 3.80
CA ASN A 142 -20.14 -35.18 2.48
C ASN A 142 -20.79 -34.39 1.32
N GLY A 143 -20.08 -34.36 0.19
CA GLY A 143 -20.67 -34.56 -1.15
C GLY A 143 -20.95 -33.32 -2.00
N GLY A 144 -20.51 -33.36 -3.25
CA GLY A 144 -21.08 -32.58 -4.34
C GLY A 144 -20.08 -31.76 -5.15
N GLU A 145 -19.44 -32.40 -6.12
CA GLU A 145 -18.75 -31.73 -7.22
C GLU A 145 -19.77 -30.95 -8.07
N VAL A 146 -19.69 -29.62 -8.07
CA VAL A 146 -20.44 -28.76 -9.00
C VAL A 146 -19.56 -27.60 -9.43
N GLY A 147 -19.47 -27.42 -10.74
CA GLY A 147 -18.47 -26.61 -11.44
C GLY A 147 -18.32 -25.19 -10.93
N GLN A 148 -17.07 -24.78 -10.73
CA GLN A 148 -16.72 -23.40 -10.43
C GLN A 148 -16.74 -22.57 -11.71
N ALA A 149 -17.86 -21.86 -11.88
CA ALA A 149 -17.99 -20.76 -12.81
C ALA A 149 -16.95 -19.66 -12.48
N ASN A 150 -16.35 -19.11 -13.52
CA ASN A 150 -15.33 -18.06 -13.47
C ASN A 150 -15.95 -16.68 -13.13
N VAL A 151 -16.60 -16.57 -11.96
CA VAL A 151 -17.37 -15.40 -11.50
C VAL A 151 -16.61 -14.57 -10.45
N GLY A 152 -15.48 -15.07 -9.92
CA GLY A 152 -14.74 -14.40 -8.84
C GLY A 152 -13.72 -13.34 -9.27
N GLN A 153 -13.02 -13.53 -10.38
CA GLN A 153 -11.79 -12.75 -10.67
C GLN A 153 -12.02 -11.23 -10.82
N ASP A 154 -13.20 -10.81 -11.29
CA ASP A 154 -13.52 -9.40 -11.56
C ASP A 154 -13.95 -8.63 -10.28
N GLU A 155 -14.37 -9.35 -9.24
CA GLU A 155 -14.72 -8.76 -7.93
C GLU A 155 -13.48 -8.59 -7.04
N GLN A 156 -12.52 -9.52 -7.11
CA GLN A 156 -11.21 -9.41 -6.47
C GLN A 156 -10.38 -8.21 -6.98
N ALA A 157 -10.55 -7.82 -8.25
CA ALA A 157 -9.86 -6.67 -8.83
C ALA A 157 -10.37 -5.32 -8.30
N ARG A 158 -11.53 -5.29 -7.63
CA ARG A 158 -12.12 -4.04 -7.14
C ARG A 158 -11.53 -3.66 -5.78
N PRO A 159 -11.03 -2.43 -5.61
CA PRO A 159 -10.50 -1.99 -4.34
C PRO A 159 -11.60 -1.99 -3.26
N LEU A 160 -11.26 -2.55 -2.09
CA LEU A 160 -12.05 -2.51 -0.88
C LEU A 160 -12.16 -1.08 -0.33
N VAL A 161 -11.06 -0.34 -0.43
CA VAL A 161 -10.94 1.05 0.01
C VAL A 161 -10.27 1.87 -1.08
N THR A 162 -10.79 3.07 -1.33
CA THR A 162 -10.16 4.05 -2.22
C THR A 162 -10.17 5.42 -1.56
N GLY A 163 -9.13 6.22 -1.72
CA GLY A 163 -9.08 7.58 -1.19
C GLY A 163 -7.93 8.40 -1.77
N VAL A 164 -7.78 9.63 -1.30
CA VAL A 164 -6.68 10.52 -1.69
C VAL A 164 -6.07 11.18 -0.45
N LEU A 165 -4.75 11.12 -0.32
CA LEU A 165 -3.97 11.95 0.58
C LEU A 165 -3.53 13.19 -0.19
N ALA A 166 -4.11 14.35 0.09
CA ALA A 166 -3.92 15.56 -0.70
C ALA A 166 -2.80 16.45 -0.13
N TRP A 167 -2.10 17.14 -1.03
CA TRP A 167 -1.06 18.13 -0.73
C TRP A 167 -1.64 19.50 -0.32
#